data_AF-A0A8T4S4Y9-F1
#
_entry.id   AF-A0A8T4S4Y9-F1
#
_cell.length_a   1.000
_cell.length_b   1.000
_cell.length_c   1.000
_cell.angle_alpha   90.00
_cell.angle_beta   90.00
_cell.angle_gamma   90.00
#
_symmetry.space_group_name_H-M   'P 1'
#
loop_
_entity.id
_entity.type
_entity.pdbx_description
1 polymer ?
#
loop_
_entity_poly.entity_id
_entity_poly.type
_entity_poly.pdbx_seq_one_letter_code
_entity_poly.pdbx_strand_id
1 'polypeptide(L)'
;MLRIFQSAKYQQQAKLAVSHRLMENSDILCVAAILMLMLAGSSYAIAVGAPYLEDNTLKVQEGKSATYTITLQNVEESDAYVQVSVAGIAEIADKKDGYAVPAGKTDFPVTFNIIPPEDAELGDVYEVTYSVRGGKSGGLPVGLTMNRKLEVEIVKNPDKVYFGSYMRENGMLWAVLLLIVIGYAWYKRNERKRKR
;
A
#
# COMPACT_ATOMS: atom_id res chain seq x y z
N MET A 1 -2.55 -29.42 -63.35
CA MET A 1 -2.38 -30.28 -62.16
C MET A 1 -0.97 -30.24 -61.53
N LEU A 2 0.14 -30.27 -62.30
CA LEU A 2 1.50 -30.32 -61.74
C LEU A 2 1.90 -29.13 -60.82
N ARG A 3 1.47 -27.90 -61.11
CA ARG A 3 1.83 -26.71 -60.31
C ARG A 3 1.23 -26.70 -58.90
N ILE A 4 0.07 -27.34 -58.70
CA ILE A 4 -0.63 -27.40 -57.39
C ILE A 4 0.06 -28.41 -56.46
N PHE A 5 0.61 -29.50 -57.00
CA PHE A 5 1.37 -30.47 -56.22
C PHE A 5 2.73 -29.94 -55.77
N GLN A 6 3.39 -29.10 -56.59
CA GLN A 6 4.66 -28.47 -56.21
C GLN A 6 4.49 -27.43 -55.10
N SER A 7 3.41 -26.64 -55.11
CA SER A 7 3.15 -25.66 -54.04
C SER A 7 2.83 -26.32 -52.70
N ALA A 8 2.06 -27.41 -52.70
CA ALA A 8 1.75 -28.17 -51.48
C ALA A 8 3.01 -28.78 -50.82
N LYS A 9 3.94 -29.29 -51.64
CA LYS A 9 5.20 -29.89 -51.15
C LYS A 9 6.16 -28.84 -50.57
N TYR A 10 6.24 -27.65 -51.19
CA TYR A 10 7.00 -26.52 -50.66
C TYR A 10 6.43 -26.01 -49.32
N GLN A 11 5.10 -25.92 -49.21
CA GLN A 11 4.44 -25.50 -47.97
C GLN A 11 4.67 -26.50 -46.82
N GLN A 12 4.69 -27.81 -47.11
CA GLN A 12 5.04 -28.83 -46.12
C GLN A 12 6.51 -28.73 -45.69
N GLN A 13 7.44 -28.53 -46.62
CA GLN A 13 8.86 -28.38 -46.29
C GLN A 13 9.16 -27.10 -45.50
N ALA A 14 8.49 -26.00 -45.82
CA ALA A 14 8.59 -24.76 -45.05
C ALA A 14 8.05 -24.94 -43.61
N LYS A 15 6.91 -25.62 -43.43
CA LYS A 15 6.37 -25.94 -42.10
C LYS A 15 7.30 -26.83 -41.28
N LEU A 16 7.90 -27.85 -41.90
CA LEU A 16 8.88 -28.73 -41.25
C LEU A 16 10.16 -27.99 -40.86
N ALA A 17 10.67 -27.10 -41.71
CA ALA A 17 11.86 -26.29 -41.41
C ALA A 17 11.61 -25.30 -40.26
N VAL A 18 10.43 -24.69 -40.22
CA VAL A 18 10.01 -23.82 -39.11
C VAL A 18 9.80 -24.63 -37.83
N SER A 19 9.16 -25.81 -37.89
CA SER A 19 8.97 -26.65 -36.70
C SER A 19 10.30 -27.17 -36.15
N HIS A 20 11.27 -27.49 -37.02
CA HIS A 20 12.60 -27.93 -36.59
C HIS A 20 13.38 -26.79 -35.92
N ARG A 21 13.30 -25.55 -36.45
CA ARG A 21 13.89 -24.36 -35.79
C ARG A 21 13.22 -24.03 -34.45
N LEU A 22 11.91 -24.26 -34.34
CA LEU A 22 11.17 -24.10 -33.08
C LEU A 22 11.54 -25.19 -32.06
N MET A 23 11.76 -26.44 -32.51
CA MET A 23 12.22 -27.53 -31.66
C MET A 23 13.68 -27.34 -31.19
N GLU A 24 14.55 -26.77 -32.03
CA GLU A 24 15.95 -26.47 -31.68
C GLU A 24 16.09 -25.35 -30.63
N ASN A 25 15.15 -24.41 -30.61
CA ASN A 25 15.09 -23.32 -29.63
C ASN A 25 14.05 -23.55 -28.52
N SER A 26 13.48 -24.76 -28.46
CA SER A 26 12.41 -25.09 -27.50
C SER A 26 12.88 -24.92 -26.05
N ASP A 27 14.15 -25.22 -25.76
CA ASP A 27 14.79 -24.97 -24.47
C ASP A 27 14.79 -23.48 -24.08
N ILE A 28 15.06 -22.59 -25.04
CA ILE A 28 15.10 -21.14 -24.81
C ILE A 28 13.68 -20.62 -24.58
N LEU A 29 12.70 -21.17 -25.31
CA LEU A 29 11.29 -20.82 -25.18
C LEU A 29 10.72 -21.27 -23.82
N CYS A 30 11.10 -22.46 -23.35
CA CYS A 30 10.74 -22.96 -22.02
C CYS A 30 11.37 -22.11 -20.92
N VAL A 31 12.65 -21.75 -21.03
CA VAL A 31 13.33 -20.87 -20.06
C VAL A 31 12.68 -19.48 -20.04
N ALA A 32 12.35 -18.91 -21.19
CA ALA A 32 11.67 -17.62 -21.29
C ALA A 32 10.25 -17.67 -20.68
N ALA A 33 9.51 -18.76 -20.90
CA ALA A 33 8.18 -18.96 -20.32
C ALA A 33 8.23 -19.08 -18.79
N ILE A 34 9.22 -19.82 -18.25
CA ILE A 34 9.44 -19.94 -16.80
C ILE A 34 9.83 -18.58 -16.22
N LEU A 35 10.70 -17.82 -16.90
CA LEU A 35 11.11 -16.48 -16.46
C LEU A 35 9.94 -15.50 -16.41
N MET A 36 9.04 -15.54 -17.41
CA MET A 36 7.84 -14.72 -17.45
C MET A 36 6.83 -15.09 -16.35
N LEU A 37 6.63 -16.38 -16.08
CA LEU A 37 5.80 -16.85 -14.97
C LEU A 37 6.32 -16.39 -13.61
N MET A 38 7.65 -16.31 -13.45
CA MET A 38 8.27 -15.83 -12.22
C MET A 38 8.18 -14.31 -12.05
N LEU A 39 8.27 -13.53 -13.13
CA LEU A 39 8.09 -12.08 -13.09
C LEU A 39 6.64 -11.65 -12.83
N ALA A 40 5.66 -12.53 -13.07
CA ALA A 40 4.26 -12.26 -12.74
C ALA A 40 3.98 -12.20 -11.22
N GLY A 41 4.93 -12.63 -10.37
CA GLY A 41 4.78 -12.66 -8.91
C GLY A 41 4.97 -11.32 -8.19
N SER A 42 5.41 -10.26 -8.87
CA SER A 42 5.59 -8.93 -8.25
C SER A 42 4.37 -8.04 -8.47
N SER A 43 3.22 -8.42 -7.93
CA SER A 43 2.07 -7.52 -7.81
C SER A 43 2.24 -6.64 -6.57
N TYR A 44 2.56 -5.36 -6.78
CA TYR A 44 2.53 -4.36 -5.70
C TYR A 44 1.06 -3.96 -5.49
N ALA A 45 0.42 -4.46 -4.43
CA ALA A 45 -0.90 -4.01 -4.03
C ALA A 45 -0.75 -2.70 -3.23
N ILE A 46 -1.40 -1.62 -3.69
CA ILE A 46 -1.54 -0.40 -2.89
C ILE A 46 -2.73 -0.63 -1.96
N ALA A 47 -2.45 -0.89 -0.68
CA ALA A 47 -3.48 -0.93 0.36
C ALA A 47 -3.57 0.44 1.04
N VAL A 48 -4.77 1.03 1.05
CA VAL A 48 -5.05 2.23 1.85
C VAL A 48 -5.57 1.75 3.21
N GLY A 49 -4.72 1.75 4.22
CA GLY A 49 -5.14 1.48 5.60
C GLY A 49 -5.83 2.71 6.18
N ALA A 50 -7.13 2.60 6.48
CA ALA A 50 -7.78 3.58 7.35
C ALA A 50 -7.36 3.28 8.80
N PRO A 51 -7.08 4.30 9.63
CA PRO A 51 -6.85 4.10 11.05
C PRO A 51 -8.08 3.45 11.70
N TYR A 52 -7.92 2.25 12.25
CA TYR A 52 -8.98 1.57 13.00
C TYR A 52 -9.07 2.18 14.39
N LEU A 53 -10.29 2.50 14.86
CA LEU A 53 -10.58 2.75 16.27
C LEU A 53 -11.21 1.47 16.86
N GLU A 54 -10.36 0.56 17.31
CA GLU A 54 -10.79 -0.53 18.19
C GLU A 54 -10.68 0.00 19.62
N ASP A 55 -11.74 -0.09 20.41
CA ASP A 55 -11.77 0.38 21.81
C ASP A 55 -11.30 1.83 22.04
N ASN A 56 -11.55 2.72 21.07
CA ASN A 56 -11.14 4.14 21.11
C ASN A 56 -9.61 4.35 21.07
N THR A 57 -8.90 3.36 20.52
CA THR A 57 -7.46 3.40 20.25
C THR A 57 -7.22 3.47 18.74
N LEU A 58 -6.55 4.53 18.30
CA LEU A 58 -6.13 4.76 16.93
C LEU A 58 -4.78 4.10 16.67
N LYS A 59 -4.74 3.14 15.76
CA LYS A 59 -3.48 2.50 15.36
C LYS A 59 -2.76 3.33 14.30
N VAL A 60 -1.57 3.83 14.63
CA VAL A 60 -0.74 4.66 13.74
C VAL A 60 0.56 3.95 13.43
N GLN A 61 0.96 3.93 12.16
CA GLN A 61 2.18 3.23 11.75
C GLN A 61 3.41 4.01 12.21
N GLU A 62 4.41 3.29 12.71
CA GLU A 62 5.73 3.83 13.09
C GLU A 62 6.30 4.74 11.97
N GLY A 63 6.67 5.96 12.35
CA GLY A 63 7.25 6.97 11.46
C GLY A 63 6.30 7.59 10.44
N LYS A 64 4.98 7.37 10.56
CA LYS A 64 3.96 7.98 9.70
C LYS A 64 2.98 8.80 10.53
N SER A 65 2.51 9.90 9.94
CA SER A 65 1.37 10.66 10.45
C SER A 65 0.05 9.97 10.08
N ALA A 66 -0.98 10.17 10.91
CA ALA A 66 -2.34 9.73 10.63
C ALA A 66 -3.32 10.91 10.70
N THR A 67 -4.49 10.73 10.08
CA THR A 67 -5.57 11.71 10.13
C THR A 67 -6.76 11.11 10.86
N TYR A 68 -7.34 11.87 11.78
CA TYR A 68 -8.55 11.49 12.51
C TYR A 68 -9.58 12.61 12.41
N THR A 69 -10.81 12.29 12.03
CA THR A 69 -11.87 13.29 11.84
C THR A 69 -12.98 13.04 12.84
N ILE A 70 -13.34 14.09 13.58
CA ILE A 70 -14.57 14.12 14.38
C ILE A 70 -15.68 14.83 13.60
N THR A 71 -16.92 14.52 13.93
CA THR A 71 -18.10 15.20 13.38
C THR A 71 -18.80 16.00 14.48
N LEU A 72 -19.09 17.26 14.17
CA LEU A 72 -19.91 18.13 15.00
C LEU A 72 -21.37 18.03 14.55
N GLN A 73 -22.26 18.02 15.53
CA GLN A 73 -23.71 17.97 15.33
C GLN A 73 -24.36 19.19 15.95
N ASN A 74 -25.14 19.91 15.16
CA ASN A 74 -26.00 20.98 15.59
C ASN A 74 -27.46 20.57 15.36
N VAL A 75 -28.16 20.25 16.45
CA VAL A 75 -29.59 19.89 16.44
C VAL A 75 -30.50 21.10 16.61
N GLU A 76 -29.93 22.29 16.80
CA GLU A 76 -30.68 23.53 16.98
C GLU A 76 -31.18 24.10 15.65
N GLU A 77 -32.19 24.96 15.73
CA GLU A 77 -32.79 25.68 14.60
C GLU A 77 -31.95 26.91 14.16
N SER A 78 -30.89 27.23 14.89
CA SER A 78 -29.97 28.33 14.59
C SER A 78 -28.53 27.87 14.50
N ASP A 79 -27.71 28.60 13.73
CA ASP A 79 -26.29 28.30 13.59
C ASP A 79 -25.58 28.36 14.94
N ALA A 80 -24.74 27.37 15.22
CA ALA A 80 -23.97 27.29 16.45
C ALA A 80 -22.50 27.65 16.19
N TYR A 81 -21.89 28.41 17.09
CA TYR A 81 -20.45 28.64 17.06
C TYR A 81 -19.77 27.71 18.04
N VAL A 82 -18.78 26.93 17.59
CA VAL A 82 -18.13 25.91 18.42
C VAL A 82 -16.62 26.09 18.39
N GLN A 83 -16.00 26.11 19.57
CA GLN A 83 -14.54 26.12 19.68
C GLN A 83 -14.04 24.70 19.92
N VAL A 84 -13.07 24.27 19.12
CA VAL A 84 -12.43 22.96 19.28
C VAL A 84 -10.96 23.16 19.64
N SER A 85 -10.49 22.46 20.66
CA SER A 85 -9.08 22.40 21.02
C SER A 85 -8.62 20.95 21.14
N VAL A 86 -7.36 20.70 20.83
CA VAL A 86 -6.72 19.39 20.94
C VAL A 86 -5.39 19.54 21.69
N ALA A 87 -5.00 18.52 22.42
CA ALA A 87 -3.75 18.43 23.17
C ALA A 87 -3.12 17.03 23.00
N GLY A 88 -1.80 16.94 23.22
CA GLY A 88 -1.02 15.73 23.02
C GLY A 88 -0.27 15.76 21.69
N ILE A 89 -0.18 14.61 21.02
CA ILE A 89 0.54 14.43 19.75
C ILE A 89 -0.31 14.77 18.51
N ALA A 90 -1.34 15.60 18.68
CA ALA A 90 -2.31 15.89 17.62
C ALA A 90 -2.49 17.40 17.45
N GLU A 91 -2.73 17.81 16.21
CA GLU A 91 -2.96 19.19 15.80
C GLU A 91 -4.20 19.28 14.91
N ILE A 92 -4.93 20.40 14.97
CA ILE A 92 -6.10 20.61 14.10
C ILE A 92 -5.61 21.05 12.72
N ALA A 93 -6.00 20.32 11.67
CA ALA A 93 -5.52 20.54 10.31
C ALA A 93 -5.90 21.93 9.75
N ASP A 94 -7.12 22.38 10.02
CA ASP A 94 -7.64 23.71 9.65
C ASP A 94 -8.09 24.43 10.92
N LYS A 95 -7.11 24.84 11.74
CA LYS A 95 -7.35 25.49 13.02
C LYS A 95 -8.01 26.86 12.82
N LYS A 96 -9.19 27.01 13.42
CA LYS A 96 -9.96 28.26 13.45
C LYS A 96 -10.22 28.66 14.90
N ASP A 97 -10.44 29.94 15.15
CA ASP A 97 -10.86 30.44 16.47
C ASP A 97 -12.21 29.84 16.90
N GLY A 98 -13.03 29.43 15.92
CA GLY A 98 -14.20 28.60 16.08
C GLY A 98 -14.88 28.27 14.75
N TYR A 99 -15.77 27.28 14.81
CA TYR A 99 -16.48 26.70 13.68
C TYR A 99 -17.94 27.11 13.73
N ALA A 100 -18.44 27.71 12.66
CA ALA A 100 -19.87 27.95 12.49
C ALA A 100 -20.52 26.68 11.94
N VAL A 101 -21.25 25.97 12.80
CA VAL A 101 -21.97 24.74 12.45
C VAL A 101 -23.41 25.12 12.10
N PRO A 102 -23.83 24.94 10.84
CA PRO A 102 -25.17 25.34 10.40
C PRO A 102 -26.28 24.64 11.19
N ALA A 103 -27.43 25.30 11.35
CA ALA A 103 -28.64 24.71 11.93
C ALA A 103 -28.98 23.36 11.27
N GLY A 104 -29.33 22.36 12.08
CA GLY A 104 -29.70 21.02 11.63
C GLY A 104 -28.59 20.18 10.99
N LYS A 105 -27.31 20.60 11.02
CA LYS A 105 -26.19 19.85 10.43
C LYS A 105 -25.68 18.77 11.38
N THR A 106 -25.57 17.51 10.94
CA THR A 106 -25.20 16.35 11.79
C THR A 106 -23.84 15.72 11.47
N ASP A 107 -23.11 16.27 10.51
CA ASP A 107 -21.90 15.69 9.93
C ASP A 107 -20.84 16.75 9.61
N PHE A 108 -20.79 17.86 10.35
CA PHE A 108 -19.81 18.92 10.11
C PHE A 108 -18.40 18.44 10.52
N PRO A 109 -17.43 18.28 9.59
CA PRO A 109 -16.17 17.62 9.90
C PRO A 109 -15.16 18.58 10.55
N VAL A 110 -14.43 18.08 11.54
CA VAL A 110 -13.21 18.71 12.06
C VAL A 110 -12.10 17.66 12.08
N THR A 111 -11.00 17.97 11.40
CA THR A 111 -9.92 17.01 11.15
C THR A 111 -8.69 17.32 12.00
N PHE A 112 -8.15 16.28 12.62
CA PHE A 112 -6.92 16.27 13.40
C PHE A 112 -5.83 15.51 12.64
N ASN A 113 -4.63 16.09 12.62
CA ASN A 113 -3.40 15.45 12.20
C ASN A 113 -2.69 14.92 13.44
N ILE A 114 -2.42 13.62 13.45
CA ILE A 114 -1.72 12.94 14.53
C ILE A 114 -0.30 12.69 14.06
N ILE A 115 0.64 13.25 14.80
CA ILE A 115 2.05 13.29 14.46
C ILE A 115 2.79 12.63 15.63
N PRO A 116 3.07 11.31 15.54
CA PRO A 116 3.93 10.65 16.51
C PRO A 116 5.29 11.35 16.59
N PRO A 117 5.91 11.44 17.78
CA PRO A 117 7.24 12.01 17.91
C PRO A 117 8.29 11.11 17.25
N GLU A 118 9.47 11.66 16.91
CA GLU A 118 10.51 10.94 16.18
C GLU A 118 11.11 9.75 16.96
N ASP A 119 11.03 9.79 18.28
CA ASP A 119 11.50 8.76 19.21
C ASP A 119 10.44 7.73 19.59
N ALA A 120 9.26 7.76 18.96
CA ALA A 120 8.18 6.81 19.23
C ALA A 120 8.58 5.37 18.89
N GLU A 121 8.45 4.48 19.87
CA GLU A 121 8.75 3.05 19.74
C GLU A 121 7.49 2.22 19.42
N LEU A 122 7.70 0.99 18.95
CA LEU A 122 6.60 0.08 18.66
C LEU A 122 5.89 -0.34 19.95
N GLY A 123 4.56 -0.16 19.96
CA GLY A 123 3.71 -0.42 21.13
C GLY A 123 3.54 0.79 22.06
N ASP A 124 4.16 1.93 21.76
CA ASP A 124 3.92 3.16 22.50
C ASP A 124 2.47 3.61 22.36
N VAL A 125 1.89 4.07 23.47
CA VAL A 125 0.52 4.59 23.54
C VAL A 125 0.53 6.04 23.99
N TYR A 126 0.02 6.92 23.14
CA TYR A 126 -0.11 8.35 23.42
C TYR A 126 -1.57 8.72 23.66
N GLU A 127 -1.84 9.51 24.70
CA GLU A 127 -3.18 10.06 24.95
C GLU A 127 -3.35 11.39 24.21
N VAL A 128 -4.33 11.44 23.31
CA VAL A 128 -4.79 12.67 22.65
C VAL A 128 -6.10 13.09 23.30
N THR A 129 -6.15 14.31 23.84
CA THR A 129 -7.37 14.86 24.42
C THR A 129 -7.90 15.96 23.51
N TYR A 130 -9.19 15.91 23.19
CA TYR A 130 -9.87 16.98 22.48
C TYR A 130 -11.08 17.49 23.27
N SER A 131 -11.26 18.81 23.21
CA SER A 131 -12.32 19.53 23.88
C SER A 131 -13.14 20.29 22.86
N VAL A 132 -14.45 20.15 22.95
CA VAL A 132 -15.42 20.86 22.12
C VAL A 132 -16.25 21.74 23.04
N ARG A 133 -16.19 23.06 22.85
CA ARG A 133 -16.91 24.05 23.67
C ARG A 133 -17.92 24.78 22.82
N GLY A 134 -19.19 24.72 23.22
CA GLY A 134 -20.25 25.56 22.66
C GLY A 134 -20.01 27.04 22.95
N GLY A 135 -20.05 27.87 21.90
CA GLY A 135 -20.11 29.32 21.97
C GLY A 135 -21.54 29.84 22.00
N LYS A 136 -21.72 31.14 22.24
CA LYS A 136 -23.04 31.77 22.26
C LYS A 136 -23.60 31.89 20.84
N SER A 137 -24.78 31.33 20.61
CA SER A 137 -25.67 31.74 19.53
C SER A 137 -27.00 32.24 20.12
N GLY A 138 -27.49 33.38 19.64
CA GLY A 138 -28.91 33.76 19.72
C GLY A 138 -29.59 33.96 21.09
N GLY A 139 -28.92 33.81 22.24
CA GLY A 139 -29.49 34.16 23.56
C GLY A 139 -29.63 33.04 24.58
N LEU A 140 -29.24 31.79 24.27
CA LEU A 140 -28.99 30.77 25.30
C LEU A 140 -27.53 30.31 25.28
N PRO A 141 -26.83 30.30 26.44
CA PRO A 141 -25.49 29.74 26.52
C PRO A 141 -25.58 28.21 26.46
N VAL A 142 -25.17 27.61 25.35
CA VAL A 142 -24.87 26.17 25.31
C VAL A 142 -23.56 25.97 26.07
N GLY A 143 -23.67 25.87 27.39
CA GLY A 143 -22.56 25.62 28.34
C GLY A 143 -22.04 24.18 28.31
N LEU A 144 -22.08 23.50 27.17
CA LEU A 144 -21.58 22.15 27.03
C LEU A 144 -20.13 22.22 26.54
N THR A 145 -19.20 21.95 27.47
CA THR A 145 -17.83 21.57 27.12
C THR A 145 -17.75 20.05 27.17
N MET A 146 -17.52 19.41 26.02
CA MET A 146 -17.30 17.97 25.95
C MET A 146 -15.80 17.71 25.83
N ASN A 147 -15.26 16.98 26.80
CA ASN A 147 -13.88 16.50 26.77
C ASN A 147 -13.90 15.01 26.41
N ARG A 148 -13.06 14.63 25.45
CA ARG A 148 -12.90 13.25 25.01
C ARG A 148 -11.42 12.93 24.92
N LYS A 149 -11.11 11.67 25.19
CA LYS A 149 -9.78 11.10 25.06
C LYS A 149 -9.78 10.16 23.86
N LEU A 150 -8.66 10.09 23.16
CA LEU A 150 -8.36 9.15 22.10
C LEU A 150 -6.98 8.59 22.40
N GLU A 151 -6.85 7.28 22.46
CA GLU A 151 -5.54 6.64 22.58
C GLU A 151 -4.94 6.47 21.19
N VAL A 152 -3.63 6.59 21.06
CA VAL A 152 -2.91 6.41 19.81
C VAL A 152 -1.81 5.39 20.03
N GLU A 153 -1.95 4.21 19.45
CA GLU A 153 -0.99 3.11 19.56
C GLU A 153 -0.09 3.08 18.31
N ILE A 154 1.23 3.03 18.53
CA ILE A 154 2.19 2.90 17.45
C ILE A 154 2.34 1.44 17.04
N VAL A 155 1.85 1.13 15.85
CA VAL A 155 1.87 -0.22 15.28
C VAL A 155 2.98 -0.37 14.24
N LYS A 156 3.41 -1.62 14.06
CA LYS A 156 4.44 -1.97 13.07
C LYS A 156 3.98 -1.58 11.67
N ASN A 157 4.82 -0.82 10.97
CA ASN A 157 4.61 -0.49 9.57
C ASN A 157 4.85 -1.75 8.70
N PRO A 158 3.83 -2.31 8.02
CA PRO A 158 4.01 -3.47 7.15
C PRO A 158 4.82 -3.15 5.89
N ASP A 159 4.98 -1.87 5.53
CA ASP A 159 5.63 -1.43 4.29
C ASP A 159 7.16 -1.34 4.40
N LYS A 160 7.74 -1.49 5.61
CA LYS A 160 9.19 -1.72 5.75
C LYS A 160 9.50 -3.15 5.28
N VAL A 161 9.48 -3.36 3.97
CA VAL A 161 10.10 -4.53 3.34
C VAL A 161 11.59 -4.41 3.59
N TYR A 162 12.08 -5.10 4.63
CA TYR A 162 13.51 -5.24 4.82
C TYR A 162 14.05 -5.95 3.57
N PHE A 163 14.84 -5.27 2.74
CA PHE A 163 15.54 -5.93 1.62
C PHE A 163 16.31 -7.18 2.10
N GLY A 164 16.73 -7.18 3.38
CA GLY A 164 17.29 -8.34 4.07
C GLY A 164 16.33 -9.52 4.28
N SER A 165 15.03 -9.32 4.51
CA SER A 165 14.08 -10.43 4.67
C SER A 165 13.73 -11.08 3.33
N TYR A 166 13.64 -10.31 2.24
CA TYR A 166 13.45 -10.85 0.89
C TYR A 166 14.65 -11.72 0.44
N MET A 167 15.87 -11.26 0.71
CA MET A 167 17.09 -12.04 0.48
C MET A 167 17.23 -13.21 1.47
N ARG A 168 16.70 -13.14 2.69
CA ARG A 168 16.79 -14.25 3.66
C ARG A 168 15.79 -15.37 3.38
N GLU A 169 14.57 -15.02 2.99
CA GLU A 169 13.52 -16.01 2.67
C GLU A 169 13.72 -16.62 1.28
N ASN A 170 14.15 -15.82 0.29
CA ASN A 170 14.28 -16.28 -1.10
C ASN A 170 15.71 -16.32 -1.63
N GLY A 171 16.73 -15.92 -0.86
CA GLY A 171 18.12 -15.86 -1.34
C GLY A 171 18.68 -17.20 -1.77
N MET A 172 18.22 -18.30 -1.16
CA MET A 172 18.60 -19.65 -1.58
C MET A 172 18.07 -19.96 -3.00
N LEU A 173 16.86 -19.52 -3.34
CA LEU A 173 16.29 -19.70 -4.68
C LEU A 173 17.07 -18.88 -5.72
N TRP A 174 17.45 -17.64 -5.39
CA TRP A 174 18.27 -16.81 -6.26
C TRP A 174 19.69 -17.37 -6.47
N ALA A 175 20.31 -17.94 -5.44
CA ALA A 175 21.61 -18.59 -5.55
C ALA A 175 21.56 -19.85 -6.45
N VAL A 176 20.52 -20.67 -6.29
CA VAL A 176 20.30 -21.86 -7.15
C VAL A 176 20.06 -21.44 -8.60
N LEU A 177 19.29 -20.39 -8.85
CA LEU A 177 19.07 -19.86 -10.21
C LEU A 177 20.37 -19.38 -10.86
N LEU A 178 21.21 -18.66 -10.12
CA LEU A 178 22.53 -18.23 -10.61
C LEU A 178 23.40 -19.43 -11.01
N LEU A 179 23.40 -20.49 -10.20
CA LEU A 179 24.16 -21.71 -10.48
C LEU A 179 23.62 -22.46 -11.71
N ILE A 180 22.30 -22.52 -11.90
CA ILE A 180 21.69 -23.13 -13.09
C ILE A 180 22.07 -22.36 -14.34
N VAL A 181 22.02 -21.03 -14.31
CA VAL A 181 22.40 -20.18 -15.46
C VAL A 181 23.88 -20.32 -15.78
N ILE A 182 24.75 -20.28 -14.76
CA ILE A 182 26.20 -20.47 -14.93
C ILE A 182 26.50 -21.88 -15.47
N GLY A 183 25.86 -22.90 -14.91
CA GLY A 183 26.02 -24.29 -15.33
C GLY A 183 25.57 -24.52 -16.77
N TYR A 184 24.43 -23.94 -17.17
CA TYR A 184 23.93 -24.02 -18.55
C TYR A 184 24.85 -23.27 -19.52
N ALA A 185 25.31 -22.06 -19.16
CA ALA A 185 26.25 -21.30 -19.97
C ALA A 185 27.57 -22.06 -20.16
N TRP A 186 28.06 -22.71 -19.10
CA TRP A 186 29.26 -23.54 -19.14
C TRP A 186 29.07 -24.79 -20.01
N TYR A 187 27.95 -25.52 -19.84
CA TYR A 187 27.60 -26.68 -20.65
C TYR A 187 27.55 -26.34 -22.15
N LYS A 188 26.81 -25.29 -22.51
CA LYS A 188 26.66 -24.84 -23.91
C LYS A 188 27.99 -24.37 -24.51
N ARG A 189 28.84 -23.72 -23.71
CA ARG A 189 30.20 -23.33 -24.12
C ARG A 189 31.07 -24.55 -24.42
N ASN A 190 30.95 -25.62 -23.63
CA ASN A 190 31.71 -26.85 -23.83
C ASN A 190 31.20 -27.68 -25.01
N GLU A 191 29.90 -27.72 -25.25
CA GLU A 191 29.32 -28.40 -26.42
C GLU A 191 29.82 -27.78 -27.74
N ARG A 192 29.92 -26.44 -27.80
CA ARG A 192 30.50 -25.71 -28.94
C ARG A 192 31.98 -26.02 -29.19
N LYS A 193 32.73 -26.35 -28.13
CA LYS A 193 34.15 -26.75 -28.26
C LYS A 193 34.32 -28.18 -28.75
N ARG A 194 33.36 -29.08 -28.49
CA ARG A 194 33.39 -30.48 -28.95
C ARG A 194 32.96 -30.67 -30.41
N LYS A 195 32.27 -29.68 -30.99
CA LYS A 195 31.84 -29.68 -32.40
C LYS A 195 32.80 -28.91 -33.34
N ARG A 196 33.92 -28.41 -32.83
CA ARG A 196 35.06 -27.90 -33.61
C ARG A 196 36.18 -28.92 -33.54
#